data_AF-A0A3C0FNV1-F1
#
_entry.id   AF-A0A3C0FNV1-F1
#
_cell.length_a   1.000
_cell.length_b   1.000
_cell.length_c   1.000
_cell.angle_alpha   90.00
_cell.angle_beta   90.00
_cell.angle_gamma   90.00
#
_symmetry.space_group_name_H-M   'P 1'
#
loop_
_entity.id
_entity.type
_entity.pdbx_description
1 polymer ?
#
loop_
_entity_poly.entity_id
_entity_poly.type
_entity_poly.pdbx_seq_one_letter_code
_entity_poly.pdbx_strand_id
1 'polypeptide(L)'
;DVAFAEAYMDGSWSSPDLTHLMHFAMRNETIVRARLAAGFLARTVARIGHLRNANTLEGSKRNIAYHYDLGNAFYRAWLDPSMTYSSGLYQSPDMSLDAAQSAKYERICELADLSPGEKVLEVGCGWGGFAE
;
A
#
# COMPACT_ATOMS: atom_id res chain seq x y z
N ASP A 1 -2.36 15.78 -5.14
CA ASP A 1 -1.22 14.92 -4.76
C ASP A 1 -0.41 14.52 -5.98
N VAL A 2 -1.03 14.02 -7.06
CA VAL A 2 -0.34 13.59 -8.29
C VAL A 2 0.61 14.67 -8.85
N ALA A 3 0.12 15.89 -9.12
CA ALA A 3 0.95 16.97 -9.66
C ALA A 3 2.11 17.40 -8.73
N PHE A 4 1.98 17.21 -7.41
CA PHE A 4 3.05 17.49 -6.46
C PHE A 4 4.18 16.45 -6.57
N ALA A 5 3.82 15.18 -6.72
CA ALA A 5 4.76 14.09 -6.92
C ALA A 5 5.44 14.15 -8.30
N GLU A 6 4.68 14.45 -9.36
CA GLU A 6 5.24 14.64 -10.72
C GLU A 6 6.26 15.77 -10.73
N ALA A 7 5.93 16.93 -10.16
CA ALA A 7 6.86 18.06 -10.08
C ALA A 7 8.14 17.73 -9.28
N TYR A 8 8.07 16.80 -8.30
CA TYR A 8 9.26 16.30 -7.60
C TYR A 8 10.10 15.38 -8.50
N MET A 9 9.45 14.43 -9.18
CA MET A 9 10.12 13.51 -10.11
C MET A 9 10.78 14.25 -11.28
N ASP A 10 10.15 15.31 -11.76
CA ASP A 10 10.65 16.19 -12.82
C ASP A 10 11.73 17.18 -12.34
N GLY A 11 12.06 17.18 -11.04
CA GLY A 11 13.07 18.06 -10.45
C GLY A 11 12.66 19.54 -10.37
N SER A 12 11.37 19.85 -10.58
CA SER A 12 10.85 21.22 -10.48
C SER A 12 10.92 21.77 -9.05
N TRP A 13 10.99 20.88 -8.06
CA TRP A 13 11.34 21.21 -6.68
C TRP A 13 12.06 20.03 -6.03
N SER A 14 12.76 20.28 -4.93
CA SER A 14 13.45 19.25 -4.15
C SER A 14 13.31 19.53 -2.65
N SER A 15 13.55 18.50 -1.83
CA SER A 15 13.61 18.63 -0.37
C SER A 15 14.89 17.97 0.14
N PRO A 16 15.58 18.58 1.13
CA PRO A 16 16.69 17.91 1.82
C PRO A 16 16.19 16.70 2.64
N ASP A 17 14.91 16.66 3.00
CA ASP A 17 14.27 15.55 3.72
C ASP A 17 12.81 15.43 3.25
N LEU A 18 12.57 14.52 2.30
CA LEU A 18 11.23 14.29 1.77
C LEU A 18 10.30 13.69 2.83
N THR A 19 10.81 12.80 3.69
CA THR A 19 10.03 12.13 4.73
C THR A 19 9.49 13.14 5.74
N HIS A 20 10.33 14.05 6.21
CA HIS A 20 9.91 15.08 7.16
C HIS A 20 8.87 16.03 6.55
N LEU A 21 9.05 16.42 5.28
CA LEU A 21 8.06 17.23 4.56
C LEU A 21 6.71 16.52 4.45
N MET A 22 6.71 15.22 4.12
CA MET A 22 5.47 14.43 4.04
C MET A 22 4.81 14.30 5.41
N HIS A 23 5.57 14.09 6.49
CA HIS A 23 5.03 14.08 7.85
C HIS A 23 4.39 15.42 8.23
N PHE A 24 5.04 16.55 7.89
CA PHE A 24 4.48 17.87 8.10
C PHE A 24 3.16 18.06 7.32
N ALA A 25 3.13 17.66 6.04
CA ALA A 25 1.94 17.75 5.22
C ALA A 25 0.79 16.90 5.77
N MET A 26 1.06 15.66 6.19
CA MET A 26 0.06 14.76 6.78
C MET A 26 -0.48 15.27 8.12
N ARG A 27 0.35 15.86 8.98
CA ARG A 27 -0.12 16.50 10.22
C ARG A 27 -1.05 17.69 9.96
N ASN A 28 -0.95 18.31 8.78
CA ASN A 28 -1.78 19.43 8.35
C ASN A 28 -2.80 19.01 7.28
N GLU A 29 -3.16 17.71 7.22
CA GLU A 29 -3.97 17.14 6.15
C GLU A 29 -5.29 17.89 5.92
N THR A 30 -5.94 18.40 6.97
CA THR A 30 -7.19 19.17 6.84
C THR A 30 -7.01 20.44 6.00
N ILE A 31 -5.93 21.19 6.23
CA ILE A 31 -5.59 22.41 5.50
C ILE A 31 -5.13 22.05 4.08
N VAL A 32 -4.28 21.02 3.96
CA VAL A 32 -3.76 20.55 2.67
C VAL A 32 -4.89 20.04 1.78
N ARG A 33 -5.79 19.19 2.30
CA ARG A 33 -6.98 18.72 1.59
C ARG A 33 -7.94 19.85 1.27
N ALA A 34 -8.19 20.79 2.18
CA ALA A 34 -9.06 21.93 1.89
C ALA A 34 -8.50 22.78 0.73
N ARG A 35 -7.17 22.97 0.67
CA ARG A 35 -6.50 23.71 -0.41
C ARG A 35 -6.47 22.95 -1.73
N LEU A 36 -6.26 21.62 -1.69
CA LEU A 36 -6.27 20.74 -2.85
C LEU A 36 -7.69 20.50 -3.40
N ALA A 37 -8.69 20.43 -2.52
CA ALA A 37 -10.11 20.23 -2.85
C ALA A 37 -10.85 21.55 -3.17
N ALA A 38 -10.14 22.69 -3.15
CA ALA A 38 -10.68 24.01 -3.51
C ALA A 38 -10.89 24.12 -5.03
N GLY A 39 -11.86 23.36 -5.54
CA GLY A 39 -12.41 23.49 -6.87
C GLY A 39 -13.72 22.71 -6.93
N PHE A 40 -14.86 23.39 -7.05
CA PHE A 40 -16.16 22.76 -7.27
C PHE A 40 -16.13 21.80 -8.48
N LEU A 41 -15.37 22.15 -9.52
CA LEU A 41 -15.11 21.32 -10.70
C LEU A 41 -14.40 19.99 -10.36
N ALA A 42 -13.36 20.02 -9.52
CA ALA A 42 -12.56 18.85 -9.19
C ALA A 42 -13.40 17.77 -8.47
N ARG A 43 -14.34 18.18 -7.61
CA ARG A 43 -15.25 17.25 -6.91
C ARG A 43 -16.27 16.60 -7.84
N THR A 44 -16.75 17.32 -8.84
CA THR A 44 -17.71 16.79 -9.83
C THR A 44 -17.02 15.82 -10.79
N VAL A 45 -15.81 16.14 -11.26
CA VAL A 45 -14.99 15.26 -12.11
C VAL A 45 -14.61 13.97 -11.35
N ALA A 46 -14.18 14.07 -10.09
CA ALA A 46 -13.87 12.91 -9.26
C ALA A 46 -15.08 11.98 -9.06
N ARG A 47 -16.28 12.54 -8.88
CA ARG A 47 -17.52 11.78 -8.72
C ARG A 47 -17.92 11.04 -10.00
N ILE A 48 -17.73 11.65 -11.17
CA ILE A 48 -17.96 11.01 -12.48
C ILE A 48 -16.91 9.91 -12.74
N GLY A 49 -15.64 10.14 -12.40
CA GLY A 49 -14.59 9.13 -12.48
C GLY A 49 -14.87 7.93 -11.58
N HIS A 50 -15.39 8.16 -10.38
CA HIS A 50 -15.75 7.08 -9.45
C HIS A 50 -16.91 6.20 -9.97
N LEU A 51 -17.92 6.79 -10.62
CA LEU A 51 -19.01 6.06 -11.27
C LEU A 51 -18.54 5.20 -12.45
N ARG A 52 -17.37 5.51 -13.03
CA ARG A 52 -16.72 4.73 -14.09
C ARG A 52 -15.80 3.61 -13.57
N ASN A 53 -15.54 3.54 -12.27
CA ASN A 53 -14.71 2.50 -11.63
C ASN A 53 -15.55 1.27 -11.24
N ALA A 54 -16.38 0.77 -12.15
CA ALA A 54 -17.06 -0.49 -11.92
C ALA A 54 -16.03 -1.63 -11.81
N ASN A 55 -16.17 -2.48 -10.77
CA ASN A 55 -15.37 -3.69 -10.59
C ASN A 55 -15.80 -4.75 -11.62
N THR A 56 -15.41 -4.55 -12.87
CA THR A 56 -15.56 -5.55 -13.92
C THR A 56 -14.35 -6.48 -13.95
N LEU A 57 -14.53 -7.70 -14.46
CA LEU A 57 -13.45 -8.66 -14.63
C LEU A 57 -12.34 -8.10 -15.53
N GLU A 58 -12.71 -7.42 -16.62
CA GLU A 58 -11.77 -6.78 -17.55
C GLU A 58 -11.03 -5.60 -16.91
N GLY A 59 -11.73 -4.77 -16.13
CA GLY A 59 -11.12 -3.67 -15.38
C GLY A 59 -10.14 -4.16 -14.33
N SER A 60 -10.50 -5.24 -13.62
CA SER A 60 -9.64 -5.87 -12.61
C SER A 60 -8.37 -6.45 -13.25
N LYS A 61 -8.48 -7.15 -14.38
CA LYS A 61 -7.31 -7.65 -15.14
C LYS A 61 -6.35 -6.53 -15.55
N ARG A 62 -6.89 -5.41 -16.07
CA ARG A 62 -6.09 -4.24 -16.46
C ARG A 62 -5.40 -3.58 -15.26
N ASN A 63 -6.10 -3.47 -14.13
CA ASN A 63 -5.52 -2.91 -12.91
C ASN A 63 -4.40 -3.81 -12.34
N ILE A 64 -4.57 -5.13 -12.39
CA ILE A 64 -3.55 -6.10 -11.96
C ILE A 64 -2.28 -5.96 -12.83
N ALA A 65 -2.42 -5.90 -14.15
CA ALA A 65 -1.25 -5.77 -15.04
C ALA A 65 -0.41 -4.51 -14.75
N TYR A 66 -1.05 -3.37 -14.47
CA TYR A 66 -0.36 -2.11 -14.22
C TYR A 66 0.43 -2.08 -12.89
N HIS A 67 -0.02 -2.81 -11.86
CA HIS A 67 0.55 -2.73 -10.51
C HIS A 67 1.62 -3.78 -10.18
N TYR A 68 1.88 -4.75 -11.07
CA TYR A 68 2.82 -5.86 -10.80
C TYR A 68 3.91 -6.07 -11.86
N ASP A 69 4.04 -5.17 -12.84
CA ASP A 69 4.98 -5.32 -13.97
C ASP A 69 6.47 -4.99 -13.65
N LEU A 70 6.79 -4.56 -12.43
CA LEU A 70 8.18 -4.30 -12.00
C LEU A 70 8.99 -5.60 -11.80
N GLY A 71 8.32 -6.76 -11.75
CA GLY A 71 8.92 -8.08 -11.65
C GLY A 71 9.48 -8.44 -10.27
N ASN A 72 9.62 -9.74 -9.99
CA ASN A 72 10.02 -10.22 -8.65
C ASN A 72 11.43 -9.78 -8.22
N ALA A 73 12.34 -9.49 -9.17
CA ALA A 73 13.69 -9.03 -8.85
C ALA A 73 13.69 -7.66 -8.17
N PHE A 74 12.78 -6.77 -8.58
CA PHE A 74 12.62 -5.46 -7.95
C PHE A 74 12.20 -5.59 -6.48
N TYR A 75 11.17 -6.39 -6.21
CA TYR A 75 10.63 -6.57 -4.86
C TYR A 75 11.60 -7.33 -3.94
N ARG A 76 12.29 -8.35 -4.45
CA ARG A 76 13.33 -9.09 -3.70
C ARG A 76 14.47 -8.21 -3.20
N ALA A 77 14.70 -7.04 -3.79
CA ALA A 77 15.79 -6.16 -3.38
C ALA A 77 15.54 -5.48 -2.01
N TRP A 78 14.29 -5.44 -1.53
CA TRP A 78 13.95 -4.72 -0.29
C TRP A 78 12.86 -5.36 0.57
N LEU A 79 12.13 -6.37 0.07
CA LEU A 79 11.27 -7.22 0.89
C LEU A 79 12.06 -8.31 1.62
N ASP A 80 11.45 -8.88 2.65
CA ASP A 80 11.94 -10.08 3.33
C ASP A 80 11.70 -11.36 2.49
N PRO A 81 12.27 -12.51 2.90
CA PRO A 81 12.17 -13.76 2.14
C PRO A 81 10.74 -14.22 1.81
N SER A 82 9.76 -13.92 2.66
CA SER A 82 8.34 -14.28 2.43
C SER A 82 7.70 -13.49 1.28
N MET A 83 8.41 -12.50 0.72
CA MET A 83 7.92 -11.58 -0.30
C MET A 83 6.66 -10.81 0.14
N THR A 84 6.49 -10.58 1.44
CA THR A 84 5.25 -9.97 1.93
C THR A 84 5.23 -8.46 1.75
N TYR A 85 4.44 -8.01 0.79
CA TYR A 85 4.20 -6.58 0.57
C TYR A 85 2.98 -6.06 1.36
N SER A 86 3.02 -6.26 2.68
CA SER A 86 2.07 -5.69 3.65
C SER A 86 2.77 -5.40 4.98
N SER A 87 2.09 -4.71 5.91
CA SER A 87 2.67 -4.32 7.19
C SER A 87 3.14 -5.53 7.99
N GLY A 88 4.38 -5.51 8.49
CA GLY A 88 4.82 -6.40 9.56
C GLY A 88 4.29 -5.97 10.93
N LEU A 89 4.31 -6.89 11.91
CA LEU A 89 3.97 -6.64 13.31
C LEU A 89 5.26 -6.60 14.13
N TYR A 90 5.69 -5.40 14.52
CA TYR A 90 6.85 -5.19 15.36
C TYR A 90 6.43 -5.17 16.83
N GLN A 91 6.86 -6.19 17.60
CA GLN A 91 6.67 -6.27 19.04
C GLN A 91 7.81 -5.59 19.81
N SER A 92 8.96 -5.38 19.17
CA SER A 92 10.06 -4.55 19.65
C SER A 92 10.74 -3.79 18.51
N PRO A 93 11.46 -2.68 18.79
CA PRO A 93 12.09 -1.84 17.76
C PRO A 93 13.25 -2.50 17.02
N ASP A 94 13.83 -3.55 17.58
CA ASP A 94 15.03 -4.25 17.09
C ASP A 94 14.73 -5.50 16.26
N MET A 95 13.45 -5.85 16.06
CA MET A 95 13.07 -6.97 15.21
C MET A 95 13.50 -6.77 13.76
N SER A 96 13.90 -7.85 13.11
CA SER A 96 14.06 -7.88 11.65
C SER A 96 12.69 -7.82 10.97
N LEU A 97 12.66 -7.41 9.70
CA LEU A 97 11.43 -7.41 8.91
C LEU A 97 10.82 -8.82 8.82
N ASP A 98 11.66 -9.83 8.58
CA ASP A 98 11.27 -11.25 8.55
C ASP A 98 10.55 -11.67 9.85
N ALA A 99 11.17 -11.41 11.01
CA ALA A 99 10.57 -11.71 12.30
C ALA A 99 9.24 -10.95 12.52
N ALA A 100 9.15 -9.70 12.06
CA ALA A 100 7.92 -8.93 12.14
C ALA A 100 6.82 -9.48 11.22
N GLN A 101 7.16 -10.05 10.06
CA GLN A 101 6.19 -10.74 9.20
C GLN A 101 5.72 -12.04 9.83
N SER A 102 6.61 -12.84 10.43
CA SER A 102 6.23 -14.07 11.16
C SER A 102 5.30 -13.76 12.33
N ALA A 103 5.64 -12.76 13.16
CA ALA A 103 4.81 -12.35 14.29
C ALA A 103 3.41 -11.88 13.84
N LYS A 104 3.32 -11.20 12.69
CA LYS A 104 2.04 -10.81 12.08
C LYS A 104 1.22 -12.05 11.70
N TYR A 105 1.83 -13.07 11.10
CA TYR A 105 1.12 -14.30 10.72
C TYR A 105 0.62 -15.09 11.92
N GLU A 106 1.45 -15.25 12.95
CA GLU A 106 1.03 -15.86 14.21
C GLU A 106 -0.16 -15.09 14.81
N ARG A 107 -0.09 -13.75 14.82
CA ARG A 107 -1.19 -12.92 15.31
C ARG A 107 -2.47 -13.07 14.49
N ILE A 108 -2.38 -13.27 13.17
CA ILE A 108 -3.55 -13.55 12.32
C ILE A 108 -4.18 -14.89 12.72
N CYS A 109 -3.38 -15.93 12.92
CA CYS A 109 -3.86 -17.23 13.37
C CYS A 109 -4.55 -17.16 14.73
N GLU A 110 -3.97 -16.44 15.69
CA GLU A 110 -4.57 -16.21 17.01
C GLU A 110 -5.91 -15.47 16.92
N LEU A 111 -5.96 -14.39 16.12
CA LEU A 111 -7.18 -13.58 15.96
C LEU A 111 -8.31 -14.33 15.25
N ALA A 112 -7.94 -15.24 14.35
CA ALA A 112 -8.87 -16.09 13.63
C ALA A 112 -9.20 -17.39 14.39
N ASP A 113 -8.62 -17.60 15.58
CA ASP A 113 -8.81 -18.78 16.45
C ASP A 113 -8.58 -20.11 15.69
N LEU A 114 -7.54 -20.14 14.86
CA LEU A 114 -7.27 -21.28 13.98
C LEU A 114 -6.77 -22.48 14.78
N SER A 115 -7.31 -23.66 14.43
CA SER A 115 -6.90 -24.95 14.99
C SER A 115 -6.20 -25.84 13.96
N PRO A 116 -5.27 -26.71 14.39
CA PRO A 116 -4.63 -27.67 13.48
C PRO A 116 -5.67 -28.54 12.73
N GLY A 117 -5.51 -28.63 11.40
CA GLY A 117 -6.38 -29.43 10.54
C GLY A 117 -7.54 -28.67 9.88
N GLU A 118 -7.70 -27.38 10.19
CA GLU A 118 -8.68 -26.53 9.51
C GLU A 118 -8.27 -26.19 8.07
N LYS A 119 -9.27 -25.85 7.25
CA LYS A 119 -9.05 -25.37 5.88
C LYS A 119 -9.18 -23.86 5.85
N VAL A 120 -8.10 -23.19 5.46
CA VAL A 120 -8.02 -21.72 5.43
C VAL A 120 -8.05 -21.24 3.97
N LEU A 121 -8.79 -20.16 3.73
CA LEU A 121 -8.80 -19.43 2.46
C LEU A 121 -8.20 -18.05 2.68
N GLU A 122 -7.08 -17.76 2.01
CA GLU A 122 -6.48 -16.43 1.97
C GLU A 122 -6.92 -15.70 0.69
N VAL A 123 -7.73 -14.65 0.84
CA VAL A 123 -8.18 -13.83 -0.29
C VAL A 123 -7.16 -12.73 -0.56
N GLY A 124 -6.48 -12.81 -1.70
CA GLY A 124 -5.41 -11.87 -2.04
C GLY A 124 -4.06 -12.24 -1.42
N CYS A 125 -3.67 -13.52 -1.55
CA CYS A 125 -2.48 -14.09 -0.91
C CYS A 125 -1.12 -13.55 -1.38
N GLY A 126 -1.08 -12.68 -2.40
CA GLY A 126 0.17 -12.17 -2.96
C GLY A 126 1.07 -13.31 -3.44
N TRP A 127 2.25 -13.45 -2.84
CA TRP A 127 3.20 -14.53 -3.12
C TRP A 127 2.99 -15.78 -2.26
N GLY A 128 1.98 -15.79 -1.39
CA GLY A 128 1.65 -16.94 -0.54
C GLY A 128 2.43 -17.03 0.76
N GLY A 129 3.13 -15.96 1.18
CA GLY A 129 4.00 -15.99 2.37
C GLY A 129 3.29 -16.33 3.70
N PHE A 130 1.95 -16.21 3.78
CA PHE A 130 1.19 -16.64 4.96
C PHE A 130 1.00 -18.16 5.02
N ALA A 131 1.01 -18.84 3.87
CA ALA A 131 0.70 -20.25 3.74
C ALA A 131 1.95 -21.16 3.72
N GLU A 132 3.16 -20.58 3.79
CA GLU A 132 4.44 -21.29 3.87
C GLU A 132 4.81 -21.75 5.29
#